data_AF-A0A1I6NYR7-F1
#
_entry.id   AF-A0A1I6NYR7-F1
#
_cell.length_a   1.000
_cell.length_b   1.000
_cell.length_c   1.000
_cell.angle_alpha   90.00
_cell.angle_beta   90.00
_cell.angle_gamma   90.00
#
_symmetry.space_group_name_H-M   'P 1'
#
loop_
_entity.id
_entity.type
_entity.pdbx_description
1 polymer ?
#
loop_
_entity_poly.entity_id
_entity_poly.type
_entity_poly.pdbx_seq_one_letter_code
_entity_poly.pdbx_strand_id
1 'polypeptide(L)'
;MIPGLDDVLLAAAGVAWFVTVCLLAYLDLRVYALRQSGDLPPTAPDIVGLGYGFSGRWRGIDIPALYSRAYRMLDGHTRRIVPVVRVTLPLGPVLLLASFLT
;
A
#
# COMPACT_ATOMS: atom_id res chain seq x y z
N MET A 1 -13.99 -19.28 -23.74
CA MET A 1 -13.36 -19.47 -22.41
C MET A 1 -11.96 -20.00 -22.63
N ILE A 2 -10.94 -19.31 -22.13
CA ILE A 2 -9.56 -19.82 -22.14
C ILE A 2 -9.43 -20.67 -20.87
N PRO A 3 -9.19 -21.99 -20.97
CA PRO A 3 -9.06 -22.85 -19.80
C PRO A 3 -7.88 -22.42 -18.93
N GLY A 4 -8.09 -22.30 -17.61
CA GLY A 4 -7.08 -21.91 -16.61
C GLY A 4 -6.86 -20.39 -16.48
N LEU A 5 -7.65 -19.56 -17.15
CA LEU A 5 -7.56 -18.10 -17.03
C LEU A 5 -7.95 -17.60 -15.62
N ASP A 6 -8.94 -18.25 -15.02
CA ASP A 6 -9.43 -18.00 -13.66
C ASP A 6 -8.34 -18.25 -12.60
N ASP A 7 -7.62 -19.37 -12.69
CA ASP A 7 -6.50 -19.70 -11.81
C ASP A 7 -5.37 -18.66 -11.93
N VAL A 8 -5.05 -18.23 -13.15
CA VAL A 8 -4.02 -17.23 -13.41
C VAL A 8 -4.43 -15.86 -12.84
N LEU A 9 -5.69 -15.47 -13.00
CA LEU A 9 -6.20 -14.20 -12.48
C LEU A 9 -6.24 -14.19 -10.94
N LEU A 10 -6.63 -15.29 -10.31
CA LEU A 10 -6.58 -15.45 -8.85
C LEU A 10 -5.15 -15.39 -8.32
N ALA A 11 -4.21 -16.09 -8.96
CA ALA A 11 -2.79 -16.02 -8.60
C ALA A 11 -2.25 -14.59 -8.76
N ALA A 12 -2.58 -13.91 -9.85
CA ALA A 12 -2.19 -12.52 -10.09
C ALA A 12 -2.78 -11.56 -9.04
N ALA A 13 -4.05 -11.75 -8.65
CA ALA A 13 -4.69 -10.97 -7.59
C ALA A 13 -3.98 -11.17 -6.25
N GLY A 14 -3.65 -12.41 -5.90
CA GLY A 14 -2.90 -12.75 -4.68
C GLY A 14 -1.52 -12.10 -4.65
N VAL A 15 -0.76 -12.18 -5.74
CA VAL A 15 0.56 -11.54 -5.87
C VAL A 15 0.45 -10.02 -5.77
N ALA A 16 -0.50 -9.41 -6.48
CA ALA A 16 -0.71 -7.97 -6.44
C ALA A 16 -1.05 -7.49 -5.01
N TRP A 17 -1.87 -8.25 -4.28
CA TRP A 17 -2.24 -7.92 -2.91
C TRP A 17 -1.05 -8.06 -1.95
N PHE A 18 -0.32 -9.16 -2.04
CA PHE A 18 0.88 -9.40 -1.23
C PHE A 18 1.92 -8.30 -1.43
N VAL A 19 2.24 -7.97 -2.69
CA VAL A 19 3.18 -6.88 -3.02
C VAL A 19 2.69 -5.54 -2.47
N THR A 20 1.39 -5.25 -2.58
CA THR A 20 0.80 -4.02 -2.02
C THR A 20 1.02 -3.93 -0.53
N VAL A 21 0.71 -5.00 0.21
CA VAL A 21 0.89 -5.05 1.68
C VAL A 21 2.37 -4.89 2.06
N CYS A 22 3.28 -5.58 1.37
CA CYS A 22 4.73 -5.43 1.62
C CYS A 22 5.23 -4.00 1.38
N LEU A 23 4.79 -3.35 0.30
CA LEU A 23 5.16 -1.95 0.01
C LEU A 23 4.60 -0.98 1.05
N LEU A 24 3.36 -1.21 1.49
CA LEU A 24 2.75 -0.40 2.55
C LEU A 24 3.47 -0.58 3.88
N ALA A 25 3.81 -1.82 4.26
CA ALA A 25 4.56 -2.12 5.48
C ALA A 25 5.95 -1.47 5.46
N TYR A 26 6.63 -1.52 4.31
CA TYR A 26 7.91 -0.85 4.11
C TYR A 26 7.80 0.67 4.31
N LEU A 27 6.76 1.30 3.74
CA LEU A 27 6.55 2.74 3.89
C LEU A 27 6.27 3.12 5.34
N ASP A 28 5.47 2.34 6.07
CA ASP A 28 5.17 2.58 7.49
C ASP A 28 6.45 2.51 8.36
N LEU A 29 7.23 1.44 8.22
CA LEU A 29 8.53 1.28 8.91
C LEU A 29 9.50 2.42 8.59
N ARG A 30 9.52 2.87 7.34
CA ARG A 30 10.39 3.98 6.92
C ARG A 30 9.97 5.30 7.56
N VAL A 31 8.68 5.63 7.55
CA VAL A 31 8.16 6.85 8.16
C VAL A 31 8.41 6.83 9.67
N TYR A 32 8.23 5.68 10.31
CA TYR A 32 8.57 5.48 11.72
C TYR A 32 10.06 5.74 11.98
N ALA A 33 10.95 5.14 11.21
CA ALA A 33 12.40 5.34 11.34
C ALA A 33 12.79 6.81 11.14
N LEU A 34 12.23 7.48 10.14
CA LEU A 34 12.52 8.90 9.87
C LEU A 34 12.04 9.82 11.00
N ARG A 35 10.88 9.53 11.60
CA ARG A 35 10.40 10.24 12.79
C ARG A 35 11.30 10.02 13.99
N GLN A 36 11.76 8.80 14.20
CA GLN A 36 12.68 8.48 15.29
C GLN A 36 14.04 9.17 15.12
N SER A 37 14.51 9.33 13.88
CA SER A 37 15.75 10.06 13.58
C SER A 37 15.64 11.59 13.67
N GLY A 38 14.42 12.14 13.78
CA GLY A 38 14.18 13.59 13.79
C GLY A 38 14.17 14.25 12.41
N ASP A 39 14.43 13.50 11.33
CA ASP A 39 14.38 13.98 9.94
C ASP A 39 12.95 14.33 9.48
N LEU A 40 11.93 13.80 10.17
CA LEU A 40 10.53 14.08 9.89
C LEU A 40 9.87 14.88 11.04
N PRO A 41 9.16 15.98 10.73
CA PRO A 41 8.38 16.67 11.74
C PRO A 41 7.23 15.78 12.24
N PRO A 42 6.81 15.92 13.52
CA PRO A 42 5.70 15.15 14.09
C PRO A 42 4.35 15.42 13.40
N THR A 43 4.25 16.49 12.60
CA THR A 43 3.10 16.83 11.77
C THR A 43 3.08 16.11 10.41
N ALA A 44 4.10 15.31 10.09
CA ALA A 44 4.14 14.54 8.85
C ALA A 44 2.93 13.58 8.80
N PRO A 45 2.20 13.51 7.68
CA PRO A 45 1.03 12.64 7.56
C PRO A 45 1.35 11.16 7.77
N ASP A 46 0.42 10.39 8.34
CA ASP A 46 0.48 8.93 8.40
C ASP A 46 -0.11 8.36 7.10
N ILE A 47 0.64 7.55 6.33
CA ILE A 47 0.08 6.88 5.12
C ILE A 47 -0.76 5.68 5.53
N VAL A 48 -0.20 4.90 6.45
CA VAL A 48 -0.63 3.56 6.80
C VAL A 48 -0.16 3.34 8.22
N GLY A 49 -1.05 2.87 9.09
CA GLY A 49 -0.64 2.22 10.33
C GLY A 49 -0.79 0.72 10.14
N LEU A 50 0.23 0.06 9.59
CA LEU A 50 0.29 -1.40 9.54
C LEU A 50 0.90 -1.88 10.87
N GLY A 51 0.31 -1.41 11.96
CA GLY A 51 0.75 -1.67 13.30
C GLY A 51 -0.36 -2.33 14.09
N TYR A 52 -0.15 -3.59 14.46
CA TYR A 52 -0.56 -4.11 15.77
C TYR A 52 0.24 -3.32 16.83
N GLY A 53 -0.08 -2.03 16.99
CA GLY A 53 0.31 -1.31 18.19
C GLY A 53 -0.41 -1.97 19.37
N PHE A 54 0.26 -2.09 20.51
CA PHE A 54 -0.30 -2.53 21.79
C PHE A 54 -1.60 -1.80 22.24
N SER A 55 -2.10 -0.84 21.45
CA SER A 55 -3.37 -0.12 21.62
C SER A 55 -4.56 -0.66 20.81
N GLY A 56 -4.40 -1.75 20.04
CA GLY A 56 -5.53 -2.48 19.44
C GLY A 56 -6.35 -1.75 18.37
N ARG A 57 -5.86 -0.62 17.81
CA ARG A 57 -6.55 0.11 16.75
C ARG A 57 -6.00 -0.26 15.38
N TRP A 58 -6.83 -0.93 14.57
CA TRP A 58 -6.67 -0.98 13.12
C TRP A 58 -6.69 0.46 12.58
N ARG A 59 -5.52 1.03 12.28
CA ARG A 59 -5.42 2.31 11.58
C ARG A 59 -5.55 2.05 10.09
N GLY A 60 -6.61 2.59 9.50
CA GLY A 60 -6.89 2.44 8.07
C GLY A 60 -5.79 3.02 7.19
N ILE A 61 -5.83 2.67 5.90
CA ILE A 61 -5.02 3.31 4.87
C ILE A 61 -5.61 4.69 4.61
N ASP A 62 -4.84 5.75 4.84
CA ASP A 62 -5.26 7.10 4.49
C ASP A 62 -5.02 7.31 2.99
N ILE A 63 -6.05 6.97 2.20
CA ILE A 63 -6.05 7.14 0.76
C ILE A 63 -5.77 8.61 0.40
N PRO A 64 -6.48 9.62 0.93
CA PRO A 64 -6.14 11.03 0.69
C PRO A 64 -4.65 11.36 0.92
N ALA A 65 -4.04 10.87 1.99
CA ALA A 65 -2.62 11.08 2.28
C ALA A 65 -1.71 10.40 1.23
N LEU A 66 -2.05 9.17 0.82
CA LEU A 66 -1.37 8.46 -0.28
C LEU A 66 -1.44 9.26 -1.59
N TYR A 67 -2.52 10.01 -1.82
CA TYR A 67 -2.72 10.82 -3.02
C TYR A 67 -2.11 12.23 -2.95
N SER A 68 -1.84 12.74 -1.74
CA SER A 68 -1.33 14.09 -1.46
C SER A 68 0.05 14.38 -2.08
N ARG A 69 0.29 15.67 -2.40
CA ARG A 69 1.61 16.17 -2.85
C ARG A 69 2.61 16.28 -1.71
N ALA A 70 2.16 16.62 -0.50
CA ALA A 70 3.01 16.76 0.68
C ALA A 70 3.79 15.46 0.94
N TYR A 71 3.17 14.31 0.68
CA TYR A 71 3.79 13.00 0.85
C TYR A 71 4.88 12.66 -0.18
N ARG A 72 4.75 13.17 -1.40
CA ARG A 72 5.78 12.97 -2.44
C ARG A 72 7.05 13.79 -2.20
N MET A 73 6.97 14.79 -1.31
CA MET A 73 8.10 15.64 -0.94
C MET A 73 8.81 15.15 0.33
N LEU A 74 8.29 14.10 1.00
CA LEU A 74 8.87 13.56 2.24
C LEU A 74 10.19 12.81 2.02
N ASP A 75 10.23 11.90 1.04
CA ASP A 75 11.43 11.12 0.72
C ASP A 75 11.36 10.62 -0.73
N GLY A 76 12.52 10.43 -1.36
CA GLY A 76 12.66 9.87 -2.70
C GLY A 76 12.14 8.43 -2.81
N HIS A 77 12.20 7.64 -1.73
CA HIS A 77 11.62 6.29 -1.70
C HIS A 77 10.10 6.34 -1.78
N THR A 78 9.47 7.19 -0.98
CA THR A 78 8.01 7.35 -0.98
C THR A 78 7.51 7.87 -2.32
N ARG A 79 8.26 8.77 -2.96
CA ARG A 79 7.96 9.25 -4.33
C ARG A 79 7.93 8.13 -5.37
N ARG A 80 8.75 7.08 -5.21
CA ARG A 80 8.83 5.93 -6.13
C ARG A 80 7.79 4.85 -5.82
N ILE A 81 7.52 4.58 -4.54
CA ILE A 81 6.66 3.47 -4.11
C ILE A 81 5.18 3.83 -4.17
N VAL A 82 4.80 5.07 -3.84
CA VAL A 82 3.40 5.51 -3.82
C VAL A 82 2.69 5.28 -5.17
N PRO A 83 3.27 5.61 -6.34
CA PRO A 83 2.65 5.29 -7.64
C PRO A 83 2.38 3.80 -7.84
N VAL A 84 3.29 2.93 -7.38
CA VAL A 84 3.12 1.47 -7.49
C VAL A 84 1.92 1.03 -6.65
N VAL A 85 1.87 1.46 -5.37
CA VAL A 85 0.76 1.16 -4.46
C VAL A 85 -0.58 1.65 -5.02
N ARG A 86 -0.62 2.84 -5.65
CA ARG A 86 -1.85 3.39 -6.26
C ARG A 86 -2.38 2.53 -7.40
N VAL A 87 -1.52 1.76 -8.06
CA VAL A 87 -1.90 0.88 -9.17
C VAL A 87 -2.22 -0.52 -8.64
N THR A 88 -1.40 -1.06 -7.73
CA THR A 88 -1.57 -2.42 -7.22
C THR A 88 -2.77 -2.56 -6.27
N LEU A 89 -3.10 -1.51 -5.51
CA LEU A 89 -4.22 -1.49 -4.58
C LEU A 89 -5.59 -1.64 -5.27
N PRO A 90 -5.94 -0.91 -6.34
CA PRO A 90 -7.17 -1.16 -7.10
C PRO A 90 -7.07 -2.39 -8.02
N LEU A 91 -5.87 -2.83 -8.42
CA LEU A 91 -5.72 -4.03 -9.26
C LEU A 91 -6.19 -5.31 -8.58
N GLY A 92 -5.96 -5.47 -7.27
CA GLY A 92 -6.41 -6.63 -6.51
C GLY A 92 -7.91 -6.94 -6.69
N PRO A 93 -8.83 -6.03 -6.33
CA PRO A 93 -10.26 -6.26 -6.52
C PRO A 93 -10.68 -6.36 -7.99
N VAL A 94 -10.00 -5.69 -8.92
CA VAL A 94 -10.29 -5.79 -10.36
C VAL A 94 -9.96 -7.18 -10.89
N LEU A 95 -8.78 -7.72 -10.55
CA LEU A 95 -8.35 -9.06 -10.97
C LEU A 95 -9.21 -10.15 -10.34
N LEU A 96 -9.59 -9.97 -9.08
CA LEU A 96 -10.51 -10.86 -8.39
C LEU A 96 -11.92 -10.84 -9.00
N LEU A 97 -12.45 -9.66 -9.34
CA LEU A 97 -13.73 -9.58 -10.07
C LEU A 97 -13.62 -10.19 -11.46
N ALA A 98 -12.52 -9.96 -12.17
CA ALA A 98 -12.28 -10.54 -13.49
C ALA A 98 -12.27 -12.08 -13.44
N SER A 99 -11.68 -12.69 -12.42
CA SER A 99 -11.67 -14.16 -12.29
C SER A 99 -13.06 -14.77 -12.10
N PHE A 100 -14.03 -14.01 -11.56
CA PHE A 100 -15.42 -14.47 -11.42
C PHE A 100 -16.27 -14.21 -12.67
N LEU A 101 -15.78 -13.42 -13.63
CA LEU A 101 -16.50 -13.05 -14.85
C LEU A 101 -16.03 -13.83 -16.09
N THR A 102 -14.91 -14.54 -16.00
CA THR A 102 -14.30 -15.36 -17.06
C THR A 102 -14.77 -16.81 -17.04
#